data_AF-A0A8G1VXP6-F1
#
_entry.id   AF-A0A8G1VXP6-F1
#
_cell.length_a   1.000
_cell.length_b   1.000
_cell.length_c   1.000
_cell.angle_alpha   90.00
_cell.angle_beta   90.00
_cell.angle_gamma   90.00
#
_symmetry.space_group_name_H-M   'P 1'
#
loop_
_entity.id
_entity.type
_entity.pdbx_description
1 polymer ?
#
loop_
_entity_poly.entity_id
_entity_poly.type
_entity_poly.pdbx_seq_one_letter_code
_entity_poly.pdbx_strand_id
1 'polypeptide(L)'
;MLVEIVTLIVMSVALPLWQWYQPLSHASSSIPSAPSTTDPISHQQKAQLHEVADLMSEIYQILVEMRYLDPASVHTGPHNLTALEPEFEELQIDPAVQYLYSILPYVDTEAAGNRGFLHGGEFTDFRDVDQVEQGRDPFYGSPSDPFFEDEDGPYMRPWVTPLTQLGNHGSVIVYDAHRHFIWIIDQEGWSTTDLALQEVEEREPTSANRNSFEHIPHRPAGDVLRDIMQWYYALDEVPSGGDGWDEWSALEEAQVRDLYQKNGWPDAFDGNAFEVDLVRAIAAFVVESFATEPLDGLQHYKSSIDDGYRFLAEAEEKLRLARTQEDEWDARWRMLLAEGQYRHGEAFLAMAEQNANRMCPGSVCLRPQGRPLWEVQFLHEEVEQKKMELAEAEQEWSGGSGNQHVLGIDVAQWNKKQHLAKQKLAIYQKALEAARSDAERLCPGQTFQSNTGLERLRWPYDWDRDIQAEHDFTVQELESARSLLAQIPEEVENLRSKVMDYIRNTEAWLEYSNSQANEARE
;
A
#
# COMPACT_ATOMS: atom_id res chain seq x y z
N MET A 1 -7.46 -17.02 70.43
CA MET A 1 -6.21 -17.81 70.33
C MET A 1 -6.50 -19.00 69.43
N LEU A 2 -5.98 -18.93 68.20
CA LEU A 2 -5.70 -20.01 67.23
C LEU A 2 -6.82 -21.04 66.97
N VAL A 3 -7.60 -20.91 65.89
CA VAL A 3 -7.28 -21.29 64.48
C VAL A 3 -7.65 -22.77 64.20
N GLU A 4 -8.64 -22.90 63.31
CA GLU A 4 -8.83 -23.86 62.21
C GLU A 4 -8.06 -25.19 62.21
N ILE A 5 -8.76 -26.28 61.86
CA ILE A 5 -8.46 -27.19 60.72
C ILE A 5 -9.42 -28.39 60.70
N VAL A 6 -10.19 -28.49 59.60
CA VAL A 6 -10.62 -29.71 58.85
C VAL A 6 -11.65 -30.63 59.54
N THR A 7 -12.90 -30.81 59.10
CA THR A 7 -13.59 -30.75 57.78
C THR A 7 -13.03 -31.68 56.70
N LEU A 8 -13.35 -32.98 56.79
CA LEU A 8 -13.65 -33.90 55.69
C LEU A 8 -13.74 -35.32 56.25
N ILE A 9 -14.75 -36.09 55.79
CA ILE A 9 -14.84 -37.57 55.70
C ILE A 9 -16.27 -38.03 56.08
N VAL A 10 -17.00 -38.40 55.03
CA VAL A 10 -17.97 -39.51 54.98
C VAL A 10 -19.33 -39.28 55.66
N MET A 11 -20.27 -38.78 54.88
CA MET A 11 -21.70 -39.07 55.02
C MET A 11 -22.17 -39.76 53.73
N SER A 12 -21.84 -41.04 53.65
CA SER A 12 -22.29 -41.98 52.63
C SER A 12 -23.42 -42.84 53.20
N VAL A 13 -24.31 -43.26 52.31
CA VAL A 13 -25.11 -44.51 52.36
C VAL A 13 -26.55 -44.41 52.95
N ALA A 14 -27.46 -44.08 52.03
CA ALA A 14 -28.52 -44.94 51.49
C ALA A 14 -29.87 -45.17 52.21
N LEU A 15 -30.90 -45.20 51.33
CA LEU A 15 -32.21 -45.90 51.36
C LEU A 15 -33.39 -45.18 52.08
N PRO A 16 -34.68 -45.52 51.79
CA PRO A 16 -35.30 -45.95 50.52
C PRO A 16 -36.79 -45.52 50.29
N LEU A 17 -37.27 -45.78 49.07
CA LEU A 17 -38.57 -46.38 48.66
C LEU A 17 -39.87 -46.10 49.45
N TRP A 18 -40.75 -45.29 48.86
CA TRP A 18 -42.23 -45.40 48.81
C TRP A 18 -42.69 -44.23 47.92
N GLN A 19 -43.37 -44.39 46.80
CA GLN A 19 -44.70 -44.96 46.65
C GLN A 19 -44.96 -45.37 45.19
N TRP A 20 -45.48 -46.58 45.02
CA TRP A 20 -46.29 -47.01 43.88
C TRP A 20 -47.76 -46.92 44.31
N TYR A 21 -48.61 -46.20 43.57
CA TYR A 21 -50.03 -46.51 43.38
C TYR A 21 -50.59 -45.73 42.16
N GLN A 22 -50.55 -46.42 40.99
CA GLN A 22 -51.50 -46.55 39.84
C GLN A 22 -52.64 -45.51 39.61
N PRO A 23 -53.21 -45.32 38.38
CA PRO A 23 -53.23 -46.27 37.24
C PRO A 23 -53.00 -45.70 35.82
N LEU A 24 -52.85 -46.65 34.89
CA LEU A 24 -52.75 -46.52 33.43
C LEU A 24 -53.98 -45.85 32.77
N SER A 25 -53.72 -44.89 31.88
CA SER A 25 -54.56 -44.60 30.72
C SER A 25 -53.67 -44.37 29.50
N HIS A 26 -53.82 -45.23 28.49
CA HIS A 26 -53.17 -45.14 27.19
C HIS A 26 -53.51 -43.81 26.50
N ALA A 27 -52.49 -43.05 26.06
CA ALA A 27 -52.52 -42.29 24.82
C ALA A 27 -51.13 -41.73 24.48
N SER A 28 -50.63 -42.12 23.30
CA SER A 28 -49.69 -41.43 22.42
C SER A 28 -48.38 -40.89 23.00
N SER A 29 -47.30 -41.54 22.59
CA SER A 29 -45.94 -41.01 22.59
C SER A 29 -45.84 -39.68 21.83
N SER A 30 -45.59 -38.61 22.55
CA SER A 30 -44.80 -37.47 22.07
C SER A 30 -43.92 -37.00 23.22
N ILE A 31 -42.63 -37.31 23.12
CA ILE A 31 -41.59 -36.75 23.98
C ILE A 31 -41.65 -35.23 23.82
N PRO A 32 -41.70 -34.42 24.89
CA PRO A 32 -41.54 -32.98 24.80
C PRO A 32 -40.13 -32.70 24.30
N SER A 33 -40.03 -32.01 23.17
CA SER A 33 -38.78 -31.44 22.66
C SER A 33 -38.09 -30.64 23.76
N ALA A 34 -36.87 -31.04 24.08
CA ALA A 34 -35.94 -30.20 24.83
C ALA A 34 -35.73 -28.88 24.06
N PRO A 35 -35.49 -27.76 24.76
CA PRO A 35 -35.19 -26.50 24.11
C PRO A 35 -33.91 -26.63 23.28
N SER A 36 -34.00 -26.26 22.01
CA SER A 36 -32.88 -26.06 21.09
C SER A 36 -31.94 -25.00 21.67
N THR A 37 -30.84 -25.43 22.26
CA THR A 37 -29.69 -24.59 22.60
C THR A 37 -28.48 -25.15 21.86
N THR A 38 -28.31 -24.75 20.60
CA THR A 38 -27.08 -24.98 19.85
C THR A 38 -26.66 -23.67 19.23
N ASP A 39 -26.16 -22.76 20.06
CA ASP A 39 -25.25 -21.73 19.59
C ASP A 39 -24.00 -22.48 19.09
N PRO A 40 -23.64 -22.40 17.80
CA PRO A 40 -22.57 -23.20 17.22
C PRO A 40 -21.18 -22.86 17.78
N ILE A 41 -21.06 -21.73 18.50
CA ILE A 41 -19.81 -21.20 19.04
C ILE A 41 -19.84 -21.27 20.57
N SER A 42 -18.80 -21.86 21.17
CA SER A 42 -18.70 -21.95 22.64
C SER A 42 -18.49 -20.58 23.29
N HIS A 43 -18.86 -20.44 24.57
CA HIS A 43 -18.59 -19.19 25.32
C HIS A 43 -17.11 -18.81 25.36
N GLN A 44 -16.22 -19.80 25.46
CA GLN A 44 -14.77 -19.56 25.45
C GLN A 44 -14.32 -19.03 24.09
N GLN A 45 -14.78 -19.65 23.01
CA GLN A 45 -14.43 -19.21 21.66
C GLN A 45 -14.99 -17.81 21.39
N LYS A 46 -16.21 -17.49 21.83
CA LYS A 46 -16.73 -16.11 21.77
C LYS A 46 -15.83 -15.12 22.50
N ALA A 47 -15.38 -15.44 23.71
CA ALA A 47 -14.47 -14.57 24.46
C ALA A 47 -13.14 -14.32 23.71
N GLN A 48 -12.59 -15.34 23.06
CA GLN A 48 -11.39 -15.23 22.23
C GLN A 48 -11.62 -14.35 20.99
N LEU A 49 -12.78 -14.46 20.34
CA LEU A 49 -13.11 -13.62 19.17
C LEU A 49 -13.35 -12.16 19.58
N HIS A 50 -13.96 -11.92 20.73
CA HIS A 50 -14.07 -10.57 21.31
C HIS A 50 -12.71 -9.99 21.65
N GLU A 51 -11.79 -10.77 22.23
CA GLU A 51 -10.42 -10.30 22.48
C GLU A 51 -9.73 -9.84 21.19
N VAL A 52 -9.85 -10.58 20.08
CA VAL A 52 -9.32 -10.14 18.78
C VAL A 52 -9.96 -8.84 18.32
N ALA A 53 -11.30 -8.75 18.34
CA ALA A 53 -12.01 -7.56 17.87
C ALA A 53 -11.71 -6.31 18.73
N ASP A 54 -11.64 -6.47 20.04
CA ASP A 54 -11.30 -5.41 20.99
C ASP A 54 -9.86 -4.91 20.75
N LEU A 55 -8.89 -5.82 20.62
CA LEU A 55 -7.50 -5.45 20.36
C LEU A 55 -7.30 -4.80 18.98
N MET A 56 -7.97 -5.29 17.94
CA MET A 56 -7.98 -4.61 16.63
C MET A 56 -8.58 -3.20 16.74
N SER A 57 -9.62 -3.02 17.56
CA SER A 57 -10.24 -1.71 17.77
C SER A 57 -9.30 -0.76 18.51
N GLU A 58 -8.53 -1.27 19.48
CA GLU A 58 -7.52 -0.48 20.18
C GLU A 58 -6.37 -0.07 19.23
N ILE A 59 -5.90 -0.98 18.35
CA ILE A 59 -4.91 -0.64 17.31
C ILE A 59 -5.42 0.49 16.41
N TYR A 60 -6.65 0.40 15.90
CA TYR A 60 -7.20 1.47 15.06
C TYR A 60 -7.40 2.78 15.83
N GLN A 61 -7.73 2.72 17.11
CA GLN A 61 -7.81 3.91 17.96
C GLN A 61 -6.44 4.57 18.15
N ILE A 62 -5.36 3.79 18.30
CA ILE A 62 -3.99 4.31 18.32
C ILE A 62 -3.66 5.01 16.99
N LEU A 63 -4.02 4.42 15.85
CA LEU A 63 -3.82 5.04 14.55
C LEU A 63 -4.61 6.35 14.38
N VAL A 64 -5.80 6.45 14.96
CA VAL A 64 -6.57 7.71 15.04
C VAL A 64 -5.83 8.73 15.92
N GLU A 65 -5.31 8.32 17.07
CA GLU A 65 -4.54 9.19 17.97
C GLU A 65 -3.26 9.71 17.32
N MET A 66 -2.61 8.88 16.51
CA MET A 66 -1.44 9.20 15.69
C MET A 66 -1.76 10.10 14.48
N ARG A 67 -3.03 10.48 14.24
CA ARG A 67 -3.47 11.25 13.06
C ARG A 67 -3.33 10.52 11.73
N TYR A 68 -3.14 9.21 11.77
CA TYR A 68 -3.10 8.39 10.55
C TYR A 68 -4.49 8.11 10.01
N LEU A 69 -5.48 7.88 10.90
CA LEU A 69 -6.88 7.68 10.54
C LEU A 69 -7.77 8.85 11.00
N ASP A 70 -8.73 9.23 10.17
CA ASP A 70 -9.85 10.06 10.61
C ASP A 70 -10.75 9.23 11.54
N PRO A 71 -11.12 9.69 12.76
CA PRO A 71 -12.03 8.96 13.64
C PRO A 71 -13.34 8.52 12.98
N ALA A 72 -13.83 9.28 11.99
CA ALA A 72 -15.07 8.99 11.28
C ALA A 72 -14.95 7.85 10.27
N SER A 73 -13.73 7.42 9.92
CA SER A 73 -13.50 6.27 9.03
C SER A 73 -13.61 4.93 9.76
N VAL A 74 -13.52 4.92 11.10
CA VAL A 74 -13.55 3.68 11.88
C VAL A 74 -14.99 3.30 12.23
N HIS A 75 -15.42 2.13 11.77
CA HIS A 75 -16.74 1.56 11.99
C HIS A 75 -16.66 0.39 12.97
N THR A 76 -17.22 0.57 14.15
CA THR A 76 -17.32 -0.48 15.17
C THR A 76 -18.50 -1.40 14.92
N GLY A 77 -18.35 -2.68 15.29
CA GLY A 77 -19.44 -3.65 15.24
C GLY A 77 -20.50 -3.43 16.36
N PRO A 78 -21.58 -4.24 16.36
CA PRO A 78 -21.82 -5.32 15.44
C PRO A 78 -22.39 -4.87 14.08
N HIS A 79 -21.98 -5.56 13.01
CA HIS A 79 -22.40 -5.32 11.63
C HIS A 79 -23.48 -6.31 11.19
N ASN A 80 -24.34 -5.88 10.26
CA ASN A 80 -25.33 -6.75 9.65
C ASN A 80 -24.73 -7.44 8.41
N LEU A 81 -24.52 -8.76 8.50
CA LEU A 81 -23.91 -9.57 7.43
C LEU A 81 -24.92 -10.49 6.73
N THR A 82 -26.22 -10.32 6.93
CA THR A 82 -27.25 -11.18 6.31
C THR A 82 -27.16 -11.23 4.79
N ALA A 83 -26.64 -10.18 4.15
CA ALA A 83 -26.45 -10.14 2.71
C ALA A 83 -25.37 -11.12 2.21
N LEU A 84 -24.43 -11.52 3.08
CA LEU A 84 -23.30 -12.41 2.77
C LEU A 84 -23.58 -13.88 3.12
N GLU A 85 -24.79 -14.21 3.59
CA GLU A 85 -25.17 -15.59 3.92
C GLU A 85 -24.95 -16.56 2.74
N PRO A 86 -25.33 -16.24 1.48
CA PRO A 86 -25.07 -17.11 0.34
C PRO A 86 -23.57 -17.40 0.13
N GLU A 87 -22.73 -16.37 0.24
CA GLU A 87 -21.29 -16.48 0.01
C GLU A 87 -20.58 -17.20 1.16
N PHE A 88 -21.06 -17.02 2.40
CA PHE A 88 -20.59 -17.81 3.53
C PHE A 88 -20.91 -19.30 3.37
N GLU A 89 -22.06 -19.65 2.82
CA GLU A 89 -22.41 -21.03 2.50
C GLU A 89 -21.55 -21.59 1.35
N GLU A 90 -21.36 -20.83 0.28
CA GLU A 90 -20.57 -21.23 -0.89
C GLU A 90 -19.09 -21.46 -0.55
N LEU A 91 -18.47 -20.51 0.16
CA LEU A 91 -17.07 -20.55 0.57
C LEU A 91 -16.83 -21.40 1.83
N GLN A 92 -17.90 -21.96 2.40
CA GLN A 92 -17.92 -22.80 3.61
C GLN A 92 -17.34 -22.12 4.85
N ILE A 93 -17.50 -20.80 4.98
CA ILE A 93 -16.92 -20.01 6.08
C ILE A 93 -17.39 -20.54 7.43
N ASP A 94 -16.46 -20.79 8.36
CA ASP A 94 -16.78 -21.31 9.69
C ASP A 94 -17.64 -20.32 10.49
N PRO A 95 -18.66 -20.77 11.25
CA PRO A 95 -19.50 -19.89 12.07
C PRO A 95 -18.73 -18.95 13.02
N ALA A 96 -17.57 -19.39 13.53
CA ALA A 96 -16.71 -18.55 14.36
C ALA A 96 -16.12 -17.36 13.58
N VAL A 97 -15.73 -17.59 12.31
CA VAL A 97 -15.25 -16.53 11.42
C VAL A 97 -16.38 -15.58 11.03
N GLN A 98 -17.56 -16.12 10.68
CA GLN A 98 -18.75 -15.29 10.40
C GLN A 98 -19.11 -14.39 11.61
N TYR A 99 -19.03 -14.94 12.82
CA TYR A 99 -19.26 -14.18 14.04
C TYR A 99 -18.17 -13.11 14.26
N LEU A 100 -16.91 -13.43 14.02
CA LEU A 100 -15.81 -12.46 14.10
C LEU A 100 -16.03 -11.30 13.13
N TYR A 101 -16.34 -11.57 11.86
CA TYR A 101 -16.66 -10.53 10.87
C TYR A 101 -17.80 -9.63 11.33
N SER A 102 -18.76 -10.16 12.10
CA SER A 102 -19.86 -9.36 12.62
C SER A 102 -19.41 -8.36 13.69
N ILE A 103 -18.30 -8.59 14.40
CA ILE A 103 -17.87 -7.75 15.53
C ILE A 103 -16.57 -6.98 15.28
N LEU A 104 -15.80 -7.35 14.25
CA LEU A 104 -14.56 -6.65 13.91
C LEU A 104 -14.80 -5.15 13.63
N PRO A 105 -13.87 -4.27 14.03
CA PRO A 105 -13.87 -2.90 13.54
C PRO A 105 -13.38 -2.89 12.08
N TYR A 106 -13.98 -2.02 11.27
CA TYR A 106 -13.59 -1.82 9.87
C TYR A 106 -13.20 -0.38 9.61
N VAL A 107 -12.27 -0.17 8.68
CA VAL A 107 -11.85 1.17 8.25
C VAL A 107 -12.42 1.43 6.86
N ASP A 108 -13.20 2.49 6.74
CA ASP A 108 -13.56 3.06 5.46
C ASP A 108 -12.36 3.80 4.88
N THR A 109 -11.64 3.14 3.98
CA THR A 109 -10.40 3.67 3.40
C THR A 109 -10.62 4.90 2.54
N GLU A 110 -11.82 5.11 2.01
CA GLU A 110 -12.15 6.33 1.27
C GLU A 110 -12.34 7.53 2.21
N ALA A 111 -12.94 7.30 3.38
CA ALA A 111 -13.03 8.32 4.43
C ALA A 111 -11.68 8.59 5.09
N ALA A 112 -10.86 7.55 5.29
CA ALA A 112 -9.52 7.67 5.87
C ALA A 112 -8.54 8.40 4.94
N GLY A 113 -8.72 8.27 3.62
CA GLY A 113 -7.79 8.83 2.64
C GLY A 113 -6.50 8.04 2.49
N ASN A 114 -6.43 6.85 3.07
CA ASN A 114 -5.32 5.91 2.97
C ASN A 114 -5.85 4.48 3.15
N ARG A 115 -5.13 3.51 2.58
CA ARG A 115 -5.46 2.08 2.55
C ARG A 115 -4.42 1.23 3.28
N GLY A 116 -3.19 1.73 3.35
CA GLY A 116 -2.06 1.02 3.92
C GLY A 116 -2.24 0.75 5.41
N PHE A 117 -1.73 -0.39 5.82
CA PHE A 117 -1.66 -0.85 7.19
C PHE A 117 -0.30 -1.57 7.40
N LEU A 118 -0.13 -2.21 8.55
CA LEU A 118 1.11 -2.80 9.02
C LEU A 118 1.87 -3.59 7.93
N HIS A 119 3.15 -3.25 7.74
CA HIS A 119 4.10 -3.94 6.86
C HIS A 119 3.62 -4.13 5.41
N GLY A 120 3.02 -3.11 4.82
CA GLY A 120 2.53 -3.12 3.43
C GLY A 120 1.19 -3.83 3.22
N GLY A 121 0.60 -4.39 4.28
CA GLY A 121 -0.79 -4.86 4.22
C GLY A 121 -1.77 -3.69 4.07
N GLU A 122 -3.04 -4.00 3.80
CA GLU A 122 -4.12 -3.01 3.71
C GLU A 122 -5.22 -3.27 4.75
N PHE A 123 -5.96 -2.21 5.10
CA PHE A 123 -7.20 -2.36 5.86
C PHE A 123 -8.22 -3.18 5.06
N THR A 124 -8.99 -4.01 5.76
CA THR A 124 -10.02 -4.85 5.16
C THR A 124 -11.39 -4.60 5.77
N ASP A 125 -12.44 -4.80 4.97
CA ASP A 125 -13.86 -4.72 5.30
C ASP A 125 -14.59 -5.96 4.79
N PHE A 126 -14.76 -6.96 5.65
CA PHE A 126 -15.48 -8.21 5.31
C PHE A 126 -17.00 -8.06 5.28
N ARG A 127 -17.53 -6.84 5.22
CA ARG A 127 -18.91 -6.57 4.77
C ARG A 127 -19.02 -6.56 3.24
N ASP A 128 -17.88 -6.46 2.56
CA ASP A 128 -17.74 -6.54 1.12
C ASP A 128 -17.48 -8.00 0.68
N VAL A 129 -18.24 -8.45 -0.32
CA VAL A 129 -18.18 -9.82 -0.84
C VAL A 129 -16.83 -10.13 -1.48
N ASP A 130 -16.28 -9.18 -2.23
CA ASP A 130 -15.00 -9.36 -2.93
C ASP A 130 -13.87 -9.58 -1.91
N GLN A 131 -13.96 -8.91 -0.76
CA GLN A 131 -12.99 -9.06 0.32
C GLN A 131 -13.13 -10.36 1.09
N VAL A 132 -14.35 -10.89 1.23
CA VAL A 132 -14.60 -12.24 1.79
C VAL A 132 -14.01 -13.31 0.88
N GLU A 133 -14.22 -13.20 -0.43
CA GLU A 133 -13.68 -14.11 -1.43
C GLU A 133 -12.15 -14.08 -1.46
N GLN A 134 -11.56 -12.88 -1.59
CA GLN A 134 -10.11 -12.70 -1.55
C GLN A 134 -9.51 -13.18 -0.23
N GLY A 135 -10.24 -13.01 0.88
CA GLY A 135 -9.83 -13.50 2.20
C GLY A 135 -9.67 -15.03 2.27
N ARG A 136 -10.19 -15.79 1.30
CA ARG A 136 -9.92 -17.23 1.20
C ARG A 136 -8.56 -17.51 0.57
N ASP A 137 -8.07 -16.63 -0.31
CA ASP A 137 -6.80 -16.77 -1.04
C ASP A 137 -5.95 -15.48 -0.94
N PRO A 138 -5.54 -15.07 0.28
CA PRO A 138 -4.91 -13.76 0.48
C PRO A 138 -3.57 -13.58 -0.25
N PHE A 139 -2.94 -14.66 -0.71
CA PHE A 139 -1.64 -14.64 -1.41
C PHE A 139 -1.72 -14.99 -2.90
N TYR A 140 -2.93 -15.05 -3.47
CA TYR A 140 -3.18 -15.41 -4.88
C TYR A 140 -2.57 -16.77 -5.26
N GLY A 141 -2.68 -17.76 -4.37
CA GLY A 141 -2.21 -19.12 -4.60
C GLY A 141 -2.92 -19.77 -5.79
N SER A 142 -4.21 -19.49 -5.98
CA SER A 142 -5.10 -20.00 -7.04
C SER A 142 -5.21 -21.54 -7.17
N PRO A 143 -6.41 -22.11 -7.41
CA PRO A 143 -6.57 -23.54 -7.68
C PRO A 143 -5.94 -24.01 -9.00
N SER A 144 -5.45 -23.07 -9.83
CA SER A 144 -4.69 -23.38 -11.05
C SER A 144 -3.21 -23.70 -10.77
N ASP A 145 -2.72 -23.50 -9.54
CA ASP A 145 -1.34 -23.82 -9.17
C ASP A 145 -1.12 -25.34 -9.19
N PRO A 146 -0.05 -25.84 -9.85
CA PRO A 146 0.24 -27.27 -9.94
C PRO A 146 0.50 -27.96 -8.58
N PHE A 147 0.70 -27.19 -7.51
CA PHE A 147 0.97 -27.68 -6.16
C PHE A 147 -0.23 -27.55 -5.21
N PHE A 148 -1.42 -27.34 -5.76
CA PHE A 148 -2.68 -27.26 -5.04
C PHE A 148 -3.08 -28.57 -4.35
N GLU A 149 -3.55 -28.48 -3.09
CA GLU A 149 -4.04 -29.62 -2.29
C GLU A 149 -5.46 -29.34 -1.76
N ASP A 150 -6.41 -30.24 -2.02
CA ASP A 150 -7.85 -30.06 -1.72
C ASP A 150 -8.29 -30.53 -0.32
N GLU A 151 -7.41 -31.20 0.43
CA GLU A 151 -7.74 -31.92 1.67
C GLU A 151 -8.21 -31.00 2.80
N ASP A 152 -7.84 -29.71 2.77
CA ASP A 152 -8.18 -28.67 3.75
C ASP A 152 -9.14 -27.59 3.18
N GLY A 153 -9.70 -27.80 1.98
CA GLY A 153 -10.52 -26.84 1.24
C GLY A 153 -9.78 -26.22 0.04
N PRO A 154 -10.46 -25.53 -0.89
CA PRO A 154 -9.85 -25.09 -2.13
C PRO A 154 -8.95 -23.84 -2.01
N TYR A 155 -8.69 -23.36 -0.80
CA TYR A 155 -7.85 -22.19 -0.52
C TYR A 155 -7.28 -22.30 0.91
N MET A 156 -7.34 -21.26 1.75
CA MET A 156 -7.08 -21.40 3.19
C MET A 156 -8.16 -22.26 3.88
N ARG A 157 -7.87 -22.79 5.08
CA ARG A 157 -8.86 -23.53 5.89
C ARG A 157 -10.08 -22.66 6.23
N PRO A 158 -11.32 -23.17 6.28
CA PRO A 158 -12.51 -22.33 6.46
C PRO A 158 -12.65 -21.63 7.82
N TRP A 159 -11.90 -22.07 8.83
CA TRP A 159 -11.82 -21.44 10.16
C TRP A 159 -10.61 -20.51 10.33
N VAL A 160 -9.84 -20.32 9.26
CA VAL A 160 -8.72 -19.38 9.19
C VAL A 160 -9.11 -18.22 8.30
N THR A 161 -8.84 -17.00 8.75
CA THR A 161 -9.23 -15.77 8.06
C THR A 161 -8.15 -14.71 8.19
N PRO A 162 -7.89 -13.88 7.17
CA PRO A 162 -7.08 -12.70 7.34
C PRO A 162 -7.78 -11.67 8.25
N LEU A 163 -7.00 -10.90 8.99
CA LEU A 163 -7.43 -9.68 9.68
C LEU A 163 -7.07 -8.41 8.89
N THR A 164 -6.25 -8.55 7.84
CA THR A 164 -5.80 -7.49 6.94
C THR A 164 -5.77 -8.02 5.52
N GLN A 165 -5.80 -7.16 4.51
CA GLN A 165 -5.61 -7.57 3.13
C GLN A 165 -4.15 -7.44 2.69
N LEU A 166 -3.82 -8.13 1.61
CA LEU A 166 -2.56 -7.94 0.90
C LEU A 166 -2.68 -6.69 0.04
N GLY A 167 -1.75 -5.75 0.18
CA GLY A 167 -1.62 -4.59 -0.70
C GLY A 167 -0.99 -4.94 -2.05
N ASN A 168 -0.25 -4.01 -2.64
CA ASN A 168 0.61 -4.29 -3.79
C ASN A 168 1.96 -4.83 -3.27
N HIS A 169 1.88 -6.07 -2.74
CA HIS A 169 2.86 -6.80 -1.94
C HIS A 169 2.76 -6.54 -0.42
N GLY A 170 3.71 -7.05 0.37
CA GLY A 170 3.77 -6.88 1.82
C GLY A 170 3.19 -8.04 2.63
N SER A 171 2.77 -7.73 3.86
CA SER A 171 2.37 -8.73 4.86
C SER A 171 0.86 -8.83 5.11
N VAL A 172 0.40 -10.04 5.40
CA VAL A 172 -0.99 -10.32 5.80
C VAL A 172 -1.01 -10.87 7.22
N ILE A 173 -1.87 -10.31 8.07
CA ILE A 173 -2.16 -10.85 9.40
C ILE A 173 -3.23 -11.93 9.24
N VAL A 174 -2.92 -13.18 9.56
CA VAL A 174 -3.83 -14.32 9.42
C VAL A 174 -4.18 -14.89 10.79
N TYR A 175 -5.47 -15.11 11.05
CA TYR A 175 -6.01 -15.58 12.33
C TYR A 175 -6.69 -16.95 12.22
N ASP A 176 -6.34 -17.87 13.12
CA ASP A 176 -7.02 -19.17 13.28
C ASP A 176 -8.03 -19.10 14.42
N ALA A 177 -9.33 -19.17 14.08
CA ALA A 177 -10.44 -19.07 15.02
C ALA A 177 -10.64 -20.30 15.91
N HIS A 178 -10.00 -21.43 15.61
CA HIS A 178 -10.06 -22.66 16.41
C HIS A 178 -8.92 -22.74 17.41
N ARG A 179 -7.70 -22.31 17.01
CA ARG A 179 -6.50 -22.39 17.83
C ARG A 179 -6.15 -21.07 18.53
N HIS A 180 -6.74 -19.96 18.10
CA HIS A 180 -6.50 -18.62 18.61
C HIS A 180 -5.03 -18.19 18.46
N PHE A 181 -4.48 -18.41 17.27
CA PHE A 181 -3.13 -18.00 16.87
C PHE A 181 -3.18 -17.01 15.71
N ILE A 182 -2.13 -16.18 15.61
CA ILE A 182 -1.91 -15.28 14.49
C ILE A 182 -0.56 -15.58 13.84
N TRP A 183 -0.55 -15.48 12.51
CA TRP A 183 0.64 -15.33 11.68
C TRP A 183 0.66 -13.90 11.12
N ILE A 184 1.85 -13.33 10.95
CA ILE A 184 2.07 -12.15 10.11
C ILE A 184 3.02 -12.60 9.00
N ILE A 185 2.51 -12.78 7.78
CA ILE A 185 3.20 -13.46 6.69
C ILE A 185 3.50 -12.48 5.58
N ASP A 186 4.76 -12.36 5.19
CA ASP A 186 5.20 -11.60 4.02
C ASP A 186 5.04 -12.40 2.73
N GLN A 187 4.41 -11.80 1.72
CA GLN A 187 4.14 -12.47 0.45
C GLN A 187 5.44 -12.82 -0.31
N GLU A 188 6.44 -11.95 -0.28
CA GLU A 188 7.64 -12.09 -1.12
C GLU A 188 8.68 -13.02 -0.50
N GLY A 189 8.95 -12.82 0.79
CA GLY A 189 9.89 -13.60 1.58
C GLY A 189 9.33 -14.95 2.00
N TRP A 190 8.00 -15.09 2.00
CA TRP A 190 7.29 -16.27 2.53
C TRP A 190 7.70 -16.61 3.97
N SER A 191 7.92 -15.54 4.74
CA SER A 191 8.47 -15.55 6.09
C SER A 191 7.60 -14.75 7.04
N THR A 192 7.93 -14.75 8.33
CA THR A 192 7.23 -13.89 9.28
C THR A 192 7.84 -12.49 9.35
N THR A 193 6.99 -11.46 9.38
CA THR A 193 7.38 -10.07 9.68
C THR A 193 7.01 -9.65 11.10
N ASP A 194 6.60 -10.60 11.93
CA ASP A 194 6.38 -10.36 13.36
C ASP A 194 7.70 -10.02 14.06
N LEU A 195 7.81 -8.79 14.59
CA LEU A 195 9.05 -8.33 15.24
C LEU A 195 9.46 -9.21 16.42
N ALA A 196 8.52 -9.87 17.09
CA ALA A 196 8.80 -10.78 18.20
C ALA A 196 9.40 -12.12 17.76
N LEU A 197 9.38 -12.43 16.45
CA LEU A 197 9.80 -13.71 15.88
C LEU A 197 10.99 -13.58 14.91
N GLN A 198 11.63 -12.42 14.79
CA GLN A 198 12.76 -12.18 13.87
C GLN A 198 13.94 -13.15 14.02
N GLU A 199 14.16 -13.69 15.23
CA GLU A 199 15.23 -14.65 15.51
C GLU A 199 14.76 -16.12 15.51
N VAL A 200 13.50 -16.38 15.17
CA VAL A 200 12.92 -17.73 15.17
C VAL A 200 13.08 -18.35 13.79
N GLU A 201 13.85 -19.43 13.70
CA GLU A 201 14.00 -20.18 12.46
C GLU A 201 12.67 -20.79 12.00
N GLU A 202 12.39 -20.63 10.70
CA GLU A 202 11.26 -21.28 10.04
C GLU A 202 11.45 -22.78 9.99
N ARG A 203 10.33 -23.50 9.98
CA ARG A 203 10.35 -24.94 9.74
C ARG A 203 10.38 -25.20 8.25
N GLU A 204 10.88 -26.37 7.87
CA GLU A 204 10.77 -26.84 6.49
C GLU A 204 9.29 -26.96 6.08
N PRO A 205 8.90 -26.41 4.91
CA PRO A 205 7.55 -26.56 4.39
C PRO A 205 7.16 -28.04 4.26
N THR A 206 5.99 -28.40 4.80
CA THR A 206 5.48 -29.79 4.74
C THR A 206 4.64 -30.06 3.50
N SER A 207 4.24 -29.02 2.78
CA SER A 207 3.43 -29.06 1.57
C SER A 207 3.96 -28.03 0.57
N ALA A 208 3.79 -28.32 -0.72
CA ALA A 208 4.07 -27.37 -1.79
C ALA A 208 2.91 -26.39 -2.03
N ASN A 209 1.76 -26.60 -1.37
CA ASN A 209 0.62 -25.70 -1.40
C ASN A 209 0.98 -24.38 -0.70
N ARG A 210 0.91 -23.27 -1.44
CA ARG A 210 1.16 -21.92 -0.90
C ARG A 210 0.18 -21.52 0.19
N ASN A 211 -0.99 -22.13 0.29
CA ASN A 211 -1.91 -21.89 1.42
C ASN A 211 -1.57 -22.72 2.68
N SER A 212 -0.49 -23.51 2.67
CA SER A 212 0.01 -24.27 3.83
C SER A 212 1.17 -23.55 4.54
N PHE A 213 0.85 -22.52 5.31
CA PHE A 213 1.82 -21.68 6.04
C PHE A 213 2.12 -22.12 7.49
N GLU A 214 1.73 -23.33 7.90
CA GLU A 214 1.98 -23.85 9.28
C GLU A 214 3.47 -23.98 9.65
N HIS A 215 4.34 -23.98 8.64
CA HIS A 215 5.79 -23.99 8.83
C HIS A 215 6.35 -22.60 9.22
N ILE A 216 5.61 -21.53 8.92
CA ILE A 216 5.94 -20.16 9.30
C ILE A 216 5.63 -19.98 10.80
N PRO A 217 6.55 -19.36 11.57
CA PRO A 217 6.34 -19.05 12.99
C PRO A 217 5.03 -18.28 13.26
N HIS A 218 4.40 -18.61 14.37
CA HIS A 218 3.14 -18.00 14.84
C HIS A 218 3.06 -18.02 16.36
N ARG A 219 2.20 -17.18 16.92
CA ARG A 219 2.05 -17.04 18.39
C ARG A 219 0.62 -16.62 18.77
N PRO A 220 0.23 -16.70 20.07
CA PRO A 220 -1.15 -16.46 20.50
C PRO A 220 -1.68 -15.12 20.01
N ALA A 221 -2.92 -15.09 19.52
CA ALA A 221 -3.50 -13.92 18.88
C ALA A 221 -3.48 -12.67 19.79
N GLY A 222 -3.87 -12.85 21.06
CA GLY A 222 -3.85 -11.77 22.05
C GLY A 222 -2.45 -11.21 22.30
N ASP A 223 -1.40 -12.02 22.22
CA ASP A 223 -0.02 -11.55 22.36
C ASP A 223 0.40 -10.73 21.12
N VAL A 224 0.05 -11.20 19.92
CA VAL A 224 0.38 -10.49 18.66
C VAL A 224 -0.20 -9.09 18.64
N LEU A 225 -1.50 -8.98 18.85
CA LEU A 225 -2.18 -7.70 18.72
C LEU A 225 -1.77 -6.72 19.82
N ARG A 226 -1.46 -7.20 21.03
CA ARG A 226 -0.90 -6.34 22.11
C ARG A 226 0.48 -5.82 21.75
N ASP A 227 1.33 -6.64 21.16
CA ASP A 227 2.66 -6.19 20.74
C ASP A 227 2.58 -5.19 19.59
N ILE A 228 1.67 -5.35 18.62
CA ILE A 228 1.44 -4.33 17.57
C ILE A 228 1.10 -2.96 18.19
N MET A 229 0.24 -2.92 19.22
CA MET A 229 -0.02 -1.67 19.94
C MET A 229 1.24 -1.11 20.59
N GLN A 230 2.05 -1.97 21.22
CA GLN A 230 3.32 -1.53 21.80
C GLN A 230 4.29 -1.00 20.75
N TRP A 231 4.33 -1.60 19.56
CA TRP A 231 5.18 -1.14 18.46
C TRP A 231 4.83 0.29 18.04
N TYR A 232 3.54 0.62 17.90
CA TYR A 232 3.11 1.99 17.61
C TYR A 232 3.37 2.97 18.77
N TYR A 233 3.16 2.55 20.02
CA TYR A 233 3.47 3.40 21.19
C TYR A 233 4.97 3.70 21.32
N ALA A 234 5.81 2.69 21.09
CA ALA A 234 7.27 2.80 21.12
C ALA A 234 7.86 3.43 19.85
N LEU A 235 7.05 3.54 18.79
CA LEU A 235 7.48 3.87 17.43
C LEU A 235 8.51 2.87 16.88
N ASP A 236 8.47 1.61 17.31
CA ASP A 236 9.18 0.53 16.62
C ASP A 236 8.61 0.43 15.20
N GLU A 237 7.28 0.53 15.10
CA GLU A 237 6.53 0.72 13.85
C GLU A 237 5.93 2.12 13.78
N VAL A 238 5.90 2.69 12.59
CA VAL A 238 5.17 3.92 12.28
C VAL A 238 4.15 3.65 11.19
N PRO A 239 2.99 4.32 11.19
CA PRO A 239 2.06 4.21 10.07
C PRO A 239 2.77 4.67 8.79
N SER A 240 2.84 3.79 7.80
CA SER A 240 3.36 4.07 6.47
C SER A 240 2.23 4.01 5.46
N GLY A 241 2.31 4.83 4.41
CA GLY A 241 1.37 4.77 3.30
C GLY A 241 1.33 3.39 2.66
N GLY A 242 0.27 3.10 1.90
CA GLY A 242 0.29 1.94 1.01
C GLY A 242 1.27 2.14 -0.15
N ASP A 243 1.24 1.25 -1.15
CA ASP A 243 2.14 1.28 -2.32
C ASP A 243 1.88 2.44 -3.33
N GLY A 244 1.26 3.53 -2.86
CA GLY A 244 0.99 4.73 -3.63
C GLY A 244 1.93 5.88 -3.28
N TRP A 245 2.00 6.89 -4.15
CA TRP A 245 2.59 8.19 -3.83
C TRP A 245 1.55 9.01 -3.05
N ASP A 246 1.47 8.81 -1.73
CA ASP A 246 0.64 9.62 -0.84
C ASP A 246 1.52 10.39 0.17
N GLU A 247 0.87 11.20 1.02
CA GLU A 247 1.57 12.02 2.02
C GLU A 247 2.35 11.17 3.05
N TRP A 248 2.01 9.87 3.19
CA TRP A 248 2.61 8.95 4.15
C TRP A 248 3.72 8.08 3.56
N SER A 249 3.84 8.00 2.23
CA SER A 249 4.95 7.33 1.55
C SER A 249 6.05 8.27 1.07
N ALA A 250 5.83 9.58 1.16
CA ALA A 250 6.80 10.60 0.72
C ALA A 250 8.06 10.70 1.61
N LEU A 251 7.98 10.25 2.87
CA LEU A 251 9.08 10.33 3.84
C LEU A 251 9.51 8.94 4.29
N GLU A 252 10.79 8.81 4.64
CA GLU A 252 11.29 7.58 5.27
C GLU A 252 10.71 7.42 6.69
N GLU A 253 10.53 6.18 7.13
CA GLU A 253 10.01 5.87 8.47
C GLU A 253 10.78 6.55 9.60
N ALA A 254 12.11 6.67 9.46
CA ALA A 254 12.95 7.37 10.43
C ALA A 254 12.56 8.84 10.58
N GLN A 255 12.21 9.51 9.49
CA GLN A 255 11.78 10.90 9.50
C GLN A 255 10.40 11.05 10.14
N VAL A 256 9.47 10.14 9.82
CA VAL A 256 8.12 10.11 10.43
C VAL A 256 8.21 9.87 11.94
N ARG A 257 9.07 8.94 12.37
CA ARG A 257 9.37 8.68 13.80
C ARG A 257 9.88 9.92 14.52
N ASP A 258 10.85 10.62 13.93
CA ASP A 258 11.38 11.87 14.48
C ASP A 258 10.30 12.96 14.62
N LEU A 259 9.35 13.02 13.67
CA LEU A 259 8.21 13.95 13.73
C LEU A 259 7.25 13.63 14.89
N TYR A 260 6.92 12.36 15.11
CA TYR A 260 6.09 11.95 16.25
C TYR A 260 6.76 12.32 17.58
N GLN A 261 8.05 12.00 17.73
CA GLN A 261 8.82 12.33 18.93
C GLN A 261 8.91 13.84 19.16
N LYS A 262 9.20 14.62 18.11
CA LYS A 262 9.24 16.09 18.15
C LYS A 262 7.92 16.68 18.65
N ASN A 263 6.80 16.06 18.27
CA ASN A 263 5.46 16.52 18.61
C ASN A 263 4.88 15.87 19.88
N GLY A 264 5.70 15.15 20.65
CA GLY A 264 5.35 14.71 22.01
C GLY A 264 4.69 13.33 22.11
N TRP A 265 4.74 12.51 21.06
CA TRP A 265 4.24 11.13 21.13
C TRP A 265 5.04 10.28 22.15
N PRO A 266 4.39 9.40 22.94
CA PRO A 266 2.93 9.22 23.05
C PRO A 266 2.25 10.11 24.09
N ASP A 267 2.97 10.58 25.12
CA ASP A 267 2.35 11.12 26.34
C ASP A 267 1.82 12.56 26.23
N ALA A 268 2.40 13.38 25.34
CA ALA A 268 2.12 14.80 25.22
C ALA A 268 1.90 15.21 23.76
N PHE A 269 1.29 14.31 22.97
CA PHE A 269 1.21 14.46 21.52
C PHE A 269 0.32 15.64 21.08
N ASP A 270 0.91 16.59 20.35
CA ASP A 270 0.19 17.65 19.64
C ASP A 270 -0.03 17.26 18.18
N GLY A 271 -1.15 16.59 17.91
CA GLY A 271 -1.50 16.15 16.57
C GLY A 271 -1.65 17.28 15.54
N ASN A 272 -2.06 18.48 15.94
CA ASN A 272 -2.18 19.60 14.99
C ASN A 272 -0.80 20.12 14.59
N ALA A 273 0.13 20.19 15.53
CA ALA A 273 1.51 20.56 15.25
C ALA A 273 2.20 19.48 14.40
N PHE A 274 1.94 18.20 14.69
CA PHE A 274 2.43 17.08 13.90
C PHE A 274 1.98 17.14 12.44
N GLU A 275 0.68 17.30 12.15
CA GLU A 275 0.18 17.38 10.77
C GLU A 275 0.83 18.53 9.99
N VAL A 276 1.04 19.69 10.63
CA VAL A 276 1.74 20.82 10.01
C VAL A 276 3.22 20.49 9.77
N ASP A 277 3.90 19.91 10.74
CA ASP A 277 5.31 19.54 10.63
C ASP A 277 5.53 18.43 9.57
N LEU A 278 4.59 17.49 9.43
CA LEU A 278 4.60 16.44 8.40
C LEU A 278 4.55 17.06 7.01
N VAL A 279 3.56 17.93 6.74
CA VAL A 279 3.44 18.62 5.44
C VAL A 279 4.67 19.47 5.13
N ARG A 280 5.26 20.12 6.14
CA ARG A 280 6.50 20.89 5.98
C ARG A 280 7.71 19.99 5.70
N ALA A 281 7.79 18.81 6.32
CA ALA A 281 8.84 17.84 6.06
C ALA A 281 8.75 17.28 4.62
N ILE A 282 7.54 16.97 4.14
CA ILE A 282 7.29 16.60 2.74
C ILE A 282 7.74 17.73 1.81
N ALA A 283 7.34 18.98 2.10
CA ALA A 283 7.76 20.13 1.32
C ALA A 283 9.29 20.28 1.27
N ALA A 284 9.98 20.07 2.40
CA ALA A 284 11.43 20.12 2.46
C ALA A 284 12.09 19.00 1.64
N PHE A 285 11.55 17.77 1.69
CA PHE A 285 12.00 16.65 0.88
C PHE A 285 11.85 16.94 -0.62
N VAL A 286 10.65 17.35 -1.05
CA VAL A 286 10.37 17.66 -2.47
C VAL A 286 11.24 18.81 -2.96
N VAL A 287 11.42 19.86 -2.16
CA VAL A 287 12.29 21.00 -2.52
C VAL A 287 13.75 20.58 -2.67
N GLU A 288 14.25 19.67 -1.83
CA GLU A 288 15.62 19.18 -1.96
C GLU A 288 15.78 18.33 -3.23
N SER A 289 14.85 17.41 -3.50
CA SER A 289 14.83 16.60 -4.72
C SER A 289 14.77 17.47 -5.99
N PHE A 290 13.86 18.44 -6.02
CA PHE A 290 13.75 19.40 -7.11
C PHE A 290 15.04 20.20 -7.30
N ALA A 291 15.65 20.61 -6.20
CA ALA A 291 16.89 21.36 -6.25
C ALA A 291 18.02 20.52 -6.87
N THR A 292 18.18 19.25 -6.51
CA THR A 292 19.29 18.43 -7.03
C THR A 292 19.05 17.88 -8.43
N GLU A 293 17.80 17.84 -8.89
CA GLU A 293 17.40 17.25 -10.18
C GLU A 293 18.23 17.72 -11.39
N PRO A 294 18.63 19.00 -11.56
CA PRO A 294 19.48 19.38 -12.67
C PRO A 294 20.86 18.71 -12.65
N LEU A 295 21.41 18.43 -11.46
CA LEU A 295 22.67 17.69 -11.31
C LEU A 295 22.47 16.19 -11.47
N ASP A 296 21.34 15.66 -10.98
CA ASP A 296 20.99 14.25 -11.12
C ASP A 296 20.76 13.90 -12.61
N GLY A 297 20.05 14.75 -13.35
CA GLY A 297 19.88 14.63 -14.81
C GLY A 297 21.22 14.70 -15.56
N LEU A 298 22.12 15.60 -15.17
CA LEU A 298 23.47 15.65 -15.73
C LEU A 298 24.24 14.34 -15.47
N GLN A 299 24.16 13.80 -14.25
CA GLN A 299 24.82 12.56 -13.89
C GLN A 299 24.18 11.35 -14.60
N HIS A 300 22.86 11.36 -14.77
CA HIS A 300 22.12 10.36 -15.52
C HIS A 300 22.64 10.24 -16.96
N TYR A 301 22.73 11.35 -17.70
CA TYR A 301 23.23 11.30 -19.08
C TYR A 301 24.70 10.91 -19.19
N LYS A 302 25.55 11.33 -18.25
CA LYS A 302 26.95 10.85 -18.18
C LYS A 302 27.01 9.34 -17.98
N SER A 303 26.22 8.82 -17.04
CA SER A 303 26.16 7.39 -16.75
C SER A 303 25.60 6.62 -17.95
N SER A 304 24.60 7.16 -18.64
CA SER A 304 24.02 6.57 -19.85
C SER A 304 25.05 6.47 -21.00
N ILE A 305 25.89 7.48 -21.17
CA ILE A 305 27.01 7.48 -22.14
C ILE A 305 28.04 6.40 -21.76
N ASP A 306 28.46 6.36 -20.50
CA ASP A 306 29.45 5.38 -20.00
C ASP A 306 28.93 3.94 -20.13
N ASP A 307 27.66 3.72 -19.80
CA ASP A 307 26.96 2.44 -19.96
C ASP A 307 26.83 2.07 -21.44
N GLY A 308 26.50 3.02 -22.32
CA GLY A 308 26.48 2.84 -23.77
C GLY A 308 27.83 2.36 -24.32
N TYR A 309 28.94 2.97 -23.90
CA TYR A 309 30.28 2.52 -24.27
C TYR A 309 30.59 1.11 -23.75
N ARG A 310 30.21 0.80 -22.51
CA ARG A 310 30.39 -0.54 -21.93
C ARG A 310 29.61 -1.58 -22.73
N PHE A 311 28.32 -1.32 -23.00
CA PHE A 311 27.46 -2.23 -23.75
C PHE A 311 27.91 -2.40 -25.20
N LEU A 312 28.43 -1.35 -25.83
CA LEU A 312 29.01 -1.44 -27.18
C LEU A 312 30.22 -2.37 -27.19
N ALA A 313 31.16 -2.21 -26.26
CA ALA A 313 32.34 -3.08 -26.15
C ALA A 313 31.96 -4.54 -25.86
N GLU A 314 30.95 -4.77 -25.00
CA GLU A 314 30.41 -6.12 -24.75
C GLU A 314 29.78 -6.74 -26.00
N ALA A 315 29.07 -5.93 -26.79
CA ALA A 315 28.42 -6.37 -28.01
C ALA A 315 29.45 -6.66 -29.13
N GLU A 316 30.51 -5.85 -29.24
CA GLU A 316 31.66 -6.12 -30.13
C GLU A 316 32.38 -7.43 -29.78
N GLU A 317 32.60 -7.69 -28.49
CA GLU A 317 33.24 -8.94 -28.04
C GLU A 317 32.33 -10.15 -28.32
N LYS A 318 31.02 -10.02 -28.08
CA LYS A 318 30.03 -11.05 -28.45
C LYS A 318 30.04 -11.32 -29.95
N LEU A 319 30.12 -10.27 -30.77
CA LEU A 319 30.22 -10.40 -32.22
C LEU A 319 31.50 -11.14 -32.62
N ARG A 320 32.63 -10.84 -31.98
CA ARG A 320 33.93 -11.51 -32.21
C ARG A 320 33.90 -13.00 -31.84
N LEU A 321 33.13 -13.35 -30.81
CA LEU A 321 33.01 -14.71 -30.28
C LEU A 321 31.85 -15.51 -30.89
N ALA A 322 31.01 -14.88 -31.71
CA ALA A 322 29.84 -15.49 -32.31
C ALA A 322 30.19 -16.76 -33.11
N ARG A 323 29.46 -17.84 -32.86
CA ARG A 323 29.67 -19.14 -33.52
C ARG A 323 28.50 -19.53 -34.42
N THR A 324 27.35 -18.91 -34.19
CA THR A 324 26.14 -19.11 -34.97
C THR A 324 25.69 -17.78 -35.57
N GLN A 325 24.86 -17.89 -36.60
CA GLN A 325 24.24 -16.72 -37.23
C GLN A 325 23.32 -15.98 -36.23
N GLU A 326 22.65 -16.71 -35.33
CA GLU A 326 21.86 -16.13 -34.24
C GLU A 326 22.71 -15.27 -33.31
N ASP A 327 23.86 -15.79 -32.86
CA ASP A 327 24.79 -15.05 -31.99
C ASP A 327 25.31 -13.78 -32.68
N GLU A 328 25.62 -13.86 -33.97
CA GLU A 328 26.11 -12.72 -34.75
C GLU A 328 25.07 -11.60 -34.82
N TRP A 329 23.82 -11.94 -35.13
CA TRP A 329 22.76 -10.95 -35.25
C TRP A 329 22.28 -10.44 -33.89
N ASP A 330 22.25 -11.26 -32.83
CA ASP A 330 21.95 -10.80 -31.46
C ASP A 330 23.01 -9.79 -31.00
N ALA A 331 24.29 -10.04 -31.31
CA ALA A 331 25.36 -9.09 -31.03
C ALA A 331 25.16 -7.77 -31.80
N ARG A 332 24.84 -7.82 -33.10
CA ARG A 332 24.56 -6.62 -33.92
C ARG A 332 23.35 -5.83 -33.40
N TRP A 333 22.29 -6.51 -32.95
CA TRP A 333 21.14 -5.87 -32.34
C TRP A 333 21.52 -5.15 -31.04
N ARG A 334 22.32 -5.79 -30.17
CA ARG A 334 22.84 -5.16 -28.95
C ARG A 334 23.73 -3.96 -29.24
N MET A 335 24.57 -4.04 -30.29
CA MET A 335 25.36 -2.89 -30.73
C MET A 335 24.45 -1.73 -31.12
N LEU A 336 23.39 -1.98 -31.90
CA LEU A 336 22.45 -0.94 -32.30
C LEU A 336 21.77 -0.26 -31.09
N LEU A 337 21.31 -1.04 -30.10
CA LEU A 337 20.73 -0.51 -28.87
C LEU A 337 21.74 0.31 -28.06
N ALA A 338 22.98 -0.17 -27.93
CA ALA A 338 24.05 0.54 -27.23
C ALA A 338 24.43 1.85 -27.93
N GLU A 339 24.50 1.86 -29.27
CA GLU A 339 24.71 3.06 -30.07
C GLU A 339 23.54 4.05 -29.97
N GLY A 340 22.30 3.56 -29.86
CA GLY A 340 21.12 4.36 -29.54
C GLY A 340 21.28 5.06 -28.18
N GLN A 341 21.48 4.29 -27.12
CA GLN A 341 21.66 4.81 -25.76
C GLN A 341 22.78 5.86 -25.66
N TYR A 342 23.94 5.56 -26.27
CA TYR A 342 25.07 6.50 -26.31
C TYR A 342 24.71 7.81 -27.03
N ARG A 343 24.12 7.74 -28.24
CA ARG A 343 23.75 8.94 -29.02
C ARG A 343 22.68 9.76 -28.31
N HIS A 344 21.74 9.09 -27.64
CA HIS A 344 20.74 9.73 -26.80
C HIS A 344 21.41 10.52 -25.69
N GLY A 345 22.27 9.85 -24.91
CA GLY A 345 23.03 10.47 -23.84
C GLY A 345 23.82 11.69 -24.31
N GLU A 346 24.53 11.61 -25.45
CA GLU A 346 25.27 12.76 -25.99
C GLU A 346 24.39 13.93 -26.40
N ALA A 347 23.24 13.66 -27.04
CA ALA A 347 22.33 14.69 -27.50
C ALA A 347 21.77 15.51 -26.33
N PHE A 348 21.41 14.84 -25.23
CA PHE A 348 20.82 15.48 -24.06
C PHE A 348 21.85 15.98 -23.03
N LEU A 349 23.09 15.47 -23.06
CA LEU A 349 24.13 15.91 -22.12
C LEU A 349 24.38 17.42 -22.21
N ALA A 350 24.49 17.99 -23.41
CA ALA A 350 24.74 19.43 -23.57
C ALA A 350 23.60 20.29 -23.00
N MET A 351 22.35 19.81 -23.13
CA MET A 351 21.17 20.46 -22.58
C MET A 351 21.15 20.36 -21.05
N ALA A 352 21.44 19.18 -20.51
CA ALA A 352 21.57 18.97 -19.07
C ALA A 352 22.69 19.81 -18.46
N GLU A 353 23.85 19.92 -19.12
CA GLU A 353 24.95 20.80 -18.69
C GLU A 353 24.54 22.27 -18.68
N GLN A 354 23.84 22.74 -19.71
CA GLN A 354 23.34 24.10 -19.75
C GLN A 354 22.33 24.36 -18.62
N ASN A 355 21.43 23.40 -18.37
CA ASN A 355 20.42 23.51 -17.32
C ASN A 355 21.06 23.51 -15.93
N ALA A 356 21.98 22.57 -15.66
CA ALA A 356 22.74 22.48 -14.42
C ALA A 356 23.56 23.75 -14.17
N ASN A 357 24.23 24.31 -15.19
CA ASN A 357 24.99 25.56 -15.03
C ASN A 357 24.10 26.77 -14.75
N ARG A 358 22.88 26.80 -15.32
CA ARG A 358 21.90 27.86 -15.12
C ARG A 358 21.27 27.81 -13.72
N MET A 359 20.88 26.61 -13.28
CA MET A 359 20.12 26.39 -12.04
C MET A 359 21.03 26.16 -10.83
N CYS A 360 22.21 25.59 -11.04
CA CYS A 360 23.16 25.18 -10.00
C CYS A 360 24.56 25.76 -10.23
N PRO A 361 24.72 27.10 -10.26
CA PRO A 361 26.01 27.71 -10.52
C PRO A 361 27.04 27.29 -9.46
N GLY A 362 28.14 26.67 -9.91
CA GLY A 362 29.17 26.12 -9.02
C GLY A 362 28.78 24.81 -8.33
N SER A 363 27.87 24.04 -8.94
CA SER A 363 27.36 22.75 -8.43
C SER A 363 26.59 22.87 -7.12
N VAL A 364 26.05 24.05 -6.83
CA VAL A 364 25.16 24.29 -5.69
C VAL A 364 23.81 24.76 -6.24
N CYS A 365 22.82 23.89 -6.21
CA CYS A 365 21.48 24.17 -6.72
C CYS A 365 20.64 24.97 -5.72
N LEU A 366 20.59 24.50 -4.47
CA LEU A 366 19.86 25.17 -3.40
C LEU A 366 20.82 25.62 -2.33
N ARG A 367 20.93 26.94 -2.17
CA ARG A 367 21.65 27.50 -1.03
C ARG A 367 20.80 27.29 0.22
N PRO A 368 21.38 26.90 1.37
CA PRO A 368 20.62 26.71 2.61
C PRO A 368 19.79 27.93 3.01
N GLN A 369 20.27 29.14 2.70
CA GLN A 369 19.54 30.39 2.99
C GLN A 369 18.30 30.58 2.09
N GLY A 370 18.22 29.93 0.93
CA GLY A 370 17.05 29.99 0.05
C GLY A 370 15.93 29.03 0.46
N ARG A 371 16.24 27.96 1.21
CA ARG A 371 15.30 26.88 1.55
C ARG A 371 13.92 27.35 2.04
N PRO A 372 13.80 28.33 2.97
CA PRO A 372 12.49 28.79 3.43
C PRO A 372 11.62 29.40 2.31
N LEU A 373 12.24 30.06 1.32
CA LEU A 373 11.51 30.66 0.20
C LEU A 373 10.99 29.60 -0.78
N TRP A 374 11.74 28.52 -0.95
CA TRP A 374 11.34 27.37 -1.78
C TRP A 374 10.20 26.59 -1.13
N GLU A 375 10.29 26.34 0.18
CA GLU A 375 9.23 25.71 0.97
C GLU A 375 7.92 26.50 0.87
N VAL A 376 7.98 27.84 1.02
CA VAL A 376 6.80 28.72 0.85
C VAL A 376 6.22 28.63 -0.56
N GLN A 377 7.07 28.59 -1.60
CA GLN A 377 6.60 28.48 -2.98
C GLN A 377 5.88 27.16 -3.22
N PHE A 378 6.47 26.05 -2.78
CA PHE A 378 5.87 24.72 -2.88
C PHE A 378 4.51 24.66 -2.17
N LEU A 379 4.47 25.06 -0.90
CA LEU A 379 3.24 25.04 -0.12
C LEU A 379 2.17 25.99 -0.68
N HIS A 380 2.57 27.09 -1.30
CA HIS A 380 1.64 27.98 -1.98
C HIS A 380 0.98 27.30 -3.18
N GLU A 381 1.77 26.65 -4.03
CA GLU A 381 1.25 25.93 -5.20
C GLU A 381 0.35 24.76 -4.78
N GLU A 382 0.75 23.99 -3.78
CA GLU A 382 -0.08 22.91 -3.21
C GLU A 382 -1.41 23.43 -2.64
N VAL A 383 -1.41 24.56 -1.94
CA VAL A 383 -2.65 25.18 -1.44
C VAL A 383 -3.57 25.61 -2.58
N GLU A 384 -3.02 26.18 -3.66
CA GLU A 384 -3.84 26.57 -4.82
C GLU A 384 -4.37 25.34 -5.57
N GLN A 385 -3.56 24.29 -5.74
CA GLN A 385 -3.96 23.02 -6.34
C GLN A 385 -5.11 22.39 -5.55
N LYS A 386 -4.97 22.23 -4.23
CA LYS A 386 -6.03 21.65 -3.38
C LYS A 386 -7.32 22.50 -3.37
N LYS A 387 -7.22 23.83 -3.52
CA LYS A 387 -8.42 24.69 -3.69
C LYS A 387 -9.10 24.43 -5.02
N MET A 388 -8.33 24.27 -6.09
CA MET A 388 -8.85 23.97 -7.42
C MET A 388 -9.56 22.61 -7.43
N GLU A 389 -8.91 21.56 -6.93
CA GLU A 389 -9.50 20.21 -6.79
C GLU A 389 -10.82 20.24 -5.98
N LEU A 390 -10.82 20.97 -4.86
CA LEU A 390 -12.02 21.10 -4.04
C LEU A 390 -13.15 21.82 -4.81
N ALA A 391 -12.83 22.88 -5.55
CA ALA A 391 -13.80 23.67 -6.31
C ALA A 391 -14.35 22.92 -7.53
N GLU A 392 -13.49 22.21 -8.27
CA GLU A 392 -13.88 21.34 -9.39
C GLU A 392 -14.85 20.28 -8.93
N ALA A 393 -14.52 19.61 -7.83
CA ALA A 393 -15.35 18.55 -7.30
C ALA A 393 -16.68 19.09 -6.72
N GLU A 394 -16.73 20.31 -6.15
CA GLU A 394 -17.99 21.00 -5.81
C GLU A 394 -18.82 21.36 -7.06
N GLN A 395 -18.16 21.79 -8.14
CA GLN A 395 -18.84 22.17 -9.39
C GLN A 395 -19.45 20.96 -10.11
N GLU A 396 -18.71 19.87 -10.24
CA GLU A 396 -19.18 18.59 -10.80
C GLU A 396 -20.45 18.11 -10.10
N TRP A 397 -20.49 18.23 -8.77
CA TRP A 397 -21.66 17.89 -7.99
C TRP A 397 -22.87 18.80 -8.27
N SER A 398 -22.65 20.11 -8.36
CA SER A 398 -23.72 21.09 -8.57
C SER A 398 -24.35 21.06 -9.98
N GLY A 399 -23.65 20.50 -10.96
CA GLY A 399 -24.10 20.38 -12.36
C GLY A 399 -25.11 19.26 -12.62
N GLY A 400 -25.26 18.29 -11.70
CA GLY A 400 -26.16 17.15 -11.82
C GLY A 400 -27.59 17.45 -11.36
N SER A 401 -28.41 18.11 -12.17
CA SER A 401 -29.84 18.26 -11.86
C SER A 401 -30.62 16.98 -12.18
N GLY A 402 -30.76 16.08 -11.22
CA GLY A 402 -31.67 14.92 -11.31
C GLY A 402 -31.26 13.79 -10.36
N ASN A 403 -32.23 13.06 -9.81
CA ASN A 403 -32.05 11.89 -8.92
C ASN A 403 -31.36 10.68 -9.60
N GLN A 404 -30.52 10.91 -10.60
CA GLN A 404 -29.61 9.93 -11.20
C GLN A 404 -28.26 10.62 -11.38
N HIS A 405 -27.35 10.28 -10.46
CA HIS A 405 -26.02 10.85 -10.31
C HIS A 405 -25.12 10.49 -11.51
N VAL A 406 -24.29 11.45 -11.91
CA VAL A 406 -23.55 11.46 -13.19
C VAL A 406 -22.42 10.41 -13.27
N LEU A 407 -22.04 9.74 -12.18
CA LEU A 407 -20.95 8.75 -12.17
C LEU A 407 -21.16 7.55 -11.22
N GLY A 408 -22.38 7.30 -10.73
CA GLY A 408 -22.62 6.20 -9.78
C GLY A 408 -22.04 6.40 -8.37
N ILE A 409 -21.40 7.53 -8.07
CA ILE A 409 -20.90 7.91 -6.75
C ILE A 409 -22.07 8.31 -5.84
N ASP A 410 -22.19 7.66 -4.68
CA ASP A 410 -23.21 7.95 -3.68
C ASP A 410 -22.95 9.30 -2.96
N VAL A 411 -24.01 9.99 -2.53
CA VAL A 411 -23.96 11.24 -1.75
C VAL A 411 -23.10 11.07 -0.49
N ALA A 412 -23.17 9.90 0.16
CA ALA A 412 -22.38 9.61 1.35
C ALA A 412 -20.88 9.55 1.03
N GLN A 413 -20.50 8.85 -0.05
CA GLN A 413 -19.13 8.77 -0.55
C GLN A 413 -18.60 10.15 -0.93
N TRP A 414 -19.44 10.97 -1.57
CA TRP A 414 -19.06 12.31 -1.93
C TRP A 414 -18.78 13.20 -0.71
N ASN A 415 -19.65 13.18 0.29
CA ASN A 415 -19.47 13.95 1.52
C ASN A 415 -18.18 13.59 2.26
N LYS A 416 -17.77 12.32 2.24
CA LYS A 416 -16.50 11.84 2.84
C LYS A 416 -15.29 12.45 2.13
N LYS A 417 -15.24 12.36 0.80
CA LYS A 417 -14.16 12.96 -0.01
C LYS A 417 -14.06 14.47 0.20
N GLN A 418 -15.20 15.15 0.27
CA GLN A 418 -15.27 16.59 0.58
C GLN A 418 -14.71 16.95 1.95
N HIS A 419 -15.08 16.19 2.99
CA HIS A 419 -14.58 16.41 4.35
C HIS A 419 -13.06 16.27 4.41
N LEU A 420 -12.52 15.19 3.86
CA LEU A 420 -11.08 14.95 3.82
C LEU A 420 -10.32 16.05 3.05
N ALA A 421 -10.81 16.43 1.86
CA ALA A 421 -10.19 17.48 1.06
C ALA A 421 -10.15 18.83 1.80
N LYS A 422 -11.24 19.18 2.51
CA LYS A 422 -11.32 20.39 3.34
C LYS A 422 -10.34 20.35 4.52
N GLN A 423 -10.21 19.20 5.18
CA GLN A 423 -9.25 19.03 6.27
C GLN A 423 -7.80 19.17 5.76
N LYS A 424 -7.44 18.46 4.68
CA LYS A 424 -6.11 18.56 4.06
C LYS A 424 -5.78 20.00 3.65
N LEU A 425 -6.70 20.69 2.99
CA LEU A 425 -6.51 22.09 2.62
C LEU A 425 -6.23 22.98 3.85
N ALA A 426 -6.95 22.78 4.96
CA ALA A 426 -6.74 23.53 6.18
C ALA A 426 -5.36 23.28 6.81
N ILE A 427 -4.86 22.04 6.77
CA ILE A 427 -3.51 21.69 7.24
C ILE A 427 -2.45 22.40 6.38
N TYR A 428 -2.56 22.30 5.05
CA TYR A 428 -1.63 22.94 4.12
C TYR A 428 -1.62 24.47 4.24
N GLN A 429 -2.78 25.09 4.50
CA GLN A 429 -2.85 26.54 4.77
C GLN A 429 -2.07 26.92 6.04
N LYS A 430 -2.20 26.15 7.13
CA LYS A 430 -1.42 26.37 8.35
C LYS A 430 0.08 26.17 8.12
N ALA A 431 0.46 25.13 7.36
CA ALA A 431 1.84 24.89 6.99
C ALA A 431 2.43 26.06 6.18
N LEU A 432 1.68 26.58 5.20
CA LEU A 432 2.06 27.75 4.41
C LEU A 432 2.24 29.00 5.28
N GLU A 433 1.34 29.23 6.25
CA GLU A 433 1.47 30.35 7.19
C GLU A 433 2.72 30.23 8.06
N ALA A 434 3.00 29.03 8.58
CA ALA A 434 4.21 28.76 9.36
C ALA A 434 5.49 28.97 8.52
N ALA A 435 5.52 28.42 7.30
CA ALA A 435 6.62 28.59 6.37
C ALA A 435 6.84 30.06 5.98
N ARG A 436 5.77 30.84 5.77
CA ARG A 436 5.85 32.28 5.51
C ARG A 436 6.46 33.05 6.68
N SER A 437 6.07 32.69 7.91
CA SER A 437 6.64 33.30 9.11
C SER A 437 8.15 33.04 9.21
N ASP A 438 8.57 31.81 8.93
CA ASP A 438 9.99 31.43 8.91
C ASP A 438 10.75 32.11 7.77
N ALA A 439 10.17 32.20 6.58
CA ALA A 439 10.76 32.89 5.44
C ALA A 439 10.95 34.39 5.69
N GLU A 440 9.97 35.08 6.28
CA GLU A 440 10.12 36.50 6.64
C GLU A 440 11.19 36.70 7.72
N ARG A 441 11.29 35.77 8.68
CA ARG A 441 12.30 35.82 9.75
C ARG A 441 13.72 35.55 9.23
N LEU A 442 13.89 34.61 8.32
CA LEU A 442 15.20 34.14 7.83
C LEU A 442 15.66 34.89 6.57
N CYS A 443 14.73 35.36 5.74
CA CYS A 443 14.96 35.95 4.43
C CYS A 443 14.13 37.23 4.23
N PRO A 444 14.25 38.24 5.12
CA PRO A 444 13.35 39.38 5.17
C PRO A 444 13.30 40.14 3.83
N GLY A 445 12.08 40.35 3.32
CA GLY A 445 11.83 41.07 2.06
C GLY A 445 12.30 40.37 0.78
N GLN A 446 12.81 39.14 0.86
CA GLN A 446 13.12 38.33 -0.31
C GLN A 446 11.91 37.49 -0.73
N THR A 447 11.77 37.29 -2.03
CA THR A 447 10.80 36.36 -2.63
C THR A 447 11.51 35.21 -3.33
N PHE A 448 10.79 34.12 -3.58
CA PHE A 448 11.26 33.01 -4.42
C PHE A 448 11.86 33.54 -5.74
N GLN A 449 11.09 34.34 -6.49
CA GLN A 449 11.55 34.93 -7.75
C GLN A 449 12.79 35.81 -7.60
N SER A 450 12.92 36.60 -6.53
CA SER A 450 14.13 37.41 -6.32
C SER A 450 15.37 36.56 -6.00
N ASN A 451 15.17 35.37 -5.41
CA ASN A 451 16.23 34.47 -4.98
C ASN A 451 16.69 33.53 -6.11
N THR A 452 15.75 33.02 -6.90
CA THR A 452 15.96 32.00 -7.92
C THR A 452 15.88 32.53 -9.35
N GLY A 453 15.22 33.67 -9.57
CA GLY A 453 14.86 34.16 -10.88
C GLY A 453 13.65 33.46 -11.51
N LEU A 454 13.01 32.53 -10.81
CA LEU A 454 11.88 31.73 -11.30
C LEU A 454 10.55 32.26 -10.76
N GLU A 455 9.49 32.23 -11.57
CA GLU A 455 8.16 32.69 -11.16
C GLU A 455 7.39 31.64 -10.35
N ARG A 456 7.63 30.36 -10.61
CA ARG A 456 6.97 29.20 -9.96
C ARG A 456 7.92 28.00 -9.93
N LEU A 457 7.61 26.98 -9.13
CA LEU A 457 8.25 25.68 -9.28
C LEU A 457 7.73 25.08 -10.58
N ARG A 458 8.65 24.72 -11.48
CA ARG A 458 8.32 23.92 -12.67
C ARG A 458 9.23 22.74 -12.60
N TRP A 459 8.67 21.55 -12.39
CA TRP A 459 9.44 20.32 -12.49
C TRP A 459 10.23 20.40 -13.80
N PRO A 460 11.55 20.16 -13.79
CA PRO A 460 12.34 20.07 -15.00
C PRO A 460 11.72 19.18 -16.06
N TYR A 461 10.84 18.24 -15.67
CA TYR A 461 9.93 17.46 -16.51
C TYR A 461 8.89 18.25 -17.36
N ASP A 462 8.80 19.58 -17.25
CA ASP A 462 8.10 20.46 -18.23
C ASP A 462 8.89 20.51 -19.56
N TRP A 463 8.95 19.36 -20.24
CA TRP A 463 9.73 19.02 -21.44
C TRP A 463 9.08 19.49 -22.75
N ASP A 464 8.43 20.66 -22.83
CA ASP A 464 7.88 21.10 -24.13
C ASP A 464 8.96 21.23 -25.23
N ARG A 465 10.22 21.47 -24.84
CA ARG A 465 11.38 21.46 -25.76
C ARG A 465 12.03 20.10 -25.93
N ASP A 466 11.90 19.23 -24.95
CA ASP A 466 12.68 18.01 -24.87
C ASP A 466 11.85 16.81 -25.36
N ILE A 467 10.51 16.84 -25.23
CA ILE A 467 9.57 15.87 -25.83
C ILE A 467 9.76 15.78 -27.34
N GLN A 468 9.93 16.91 -28.04
CA GLN A 468 10.15 16.87 -29.48
C GLN A 468 11.50 16.26 -29.85
N ALA A 469 12.55 16.58 -29.09
CA ALA A 469 13.88 16.00 -29.29
C ALA A 469 13.88 14.49 -28.99
N GLU A 470 13.18 14.07 -27.93
CA GLU A 470 12.97 12.66 -27.58
C GLU A 470 12.19 11.95 -28.67
N HIS A 471 11.07 12.53 -29.10
CA HIS A 471 10.24 12.00 -30.18
C HIS A 471 11.08 11.83 -31.46
N ASP A 472 11.83 12.85 -31.87
CA ASP A 472 12.71 12.79 -33.04
C ASP A 472 13.78 11.70 -32.89
N PHE A 473 14.30 11.50 -31.69
CA PHE A 473 15.27 10.45 -31.39
C PHE A 473 14.64 9.05 -31.48
N THR A 474 13.51 8.84 -30.83
CA THR A 474 12.76 7.57 -30.87
C THR A 474 12.37 7.20 -32.31
N VAL A 475 11.98 8.19 -33.14
CA VAL A 475 11.72 7.96 -34.57
C VAL A 475 12.98 7.46 -35.30
N GLN A 476 14.14 8.06 -35.05
CA GLN A 476 15.41 7.62 -35.65
C GLN A 476 15.82 6.21 -35.19
N GLU A 477 15.60 5.87 -33.92
CA GLU A 477 15.83 4.51 -33.40
C GLU A 477 14.92 3.50 -34.07
N LEU A 478 13.64 3.84 -34.26
CA LEU A 478 12.67 2.99 -34.94
C LEU A 478 13.06 2.74 -36.41
N GLU A 479 13.50 3.78 -37.12
CA GLU A 479 14.05 3.64 -38.47
C GLU A 479 15.28 2.73 -38.51
N SER A 480 16.16 2.86 -37.52
CA SER A 480 17.36 2.04 -37.41
C SER A 480 17.02 0.57 -37.11
N ALA A 481 16.05 0.31 -36.23
CA ALA A 481 15.55 -1.03 -35.93
C ALA A 481 14.88 -1.68 -37.14
N ARG A 482 14.04 -0.93 -37.88
CA ARG A 482 13.43 -1.39 -39.15
C ARG A 482 14.49 -1.70 -40.21
N SER A 483 15.51 -0.85 -40.32
CA SER A 483 16.65 -1.06 -41.22
C SER A 483 17.43 -2.33 -40.87
N LEU A 484 17.64 -2.60 -39.58
CA LEU A 484 18.28 -3.83 -39.13
C LEU A 484 17.39 -5.05 -39.43
N LEU A 485 16.10 -4.98 -39.11
CA LEU A 485 15.13 -6.04 -39.35
C LEU A 485 15.12 -6.50 -40.82
N ALA A 486 15.22 -5.56 -41.76
CA ALA A 486 15.28 -5.85 -43.19
C ALA A 486 16.54 -6.61 -43.63
N GLN A 487 17.59 -6.61 -42.81
CA GLN A 487 18.86 -7.29 -43.07
C GLN A 487 18.96 -8.64 -42.36
N ILE A 488 18.13 -8.89 -41.34
CA ILE A 488 18.12 -10.15 -40.59
C ILE A 488 17.59 -11.28 -41.49
N PRO A 489 18.34 -12.39 -41.67
CA PRO A 489 17.91 -13.56 -42.44
C PRO A 489 16.67 -14.24 -41.85
N GLU A 490 15.87 -14.88 -42.69
CA GLU A 490 14.62 -15.54 -42.27
C GLU A 490 14.86 -16.68 -41.27
N GLU A 491 16.05 -17.30 -41.31
CA GLU A 491 16.43 -18.41 -40.45
C GLU A 491 16.74 -17.99 -39.00
N VAL A 492 16.87 -16.69 -38.73
CA VAL A 492 17.17 -16.10 -37.41
C VAL A 492 15.87 -15.66 -36.72
N GLU A 493 14.93 -16.61 -36.57
CA GLU A 493 13.52 -16.31 -36.24
C GLU A 493 13.35 -15.65 -34.87
N ASN A 494 14.11 -16.08 -33.86
CA ASN A 494 13.98 -15.59 -32.50
C ASN A 494 14.37 -14.11 -32.39
N LEU A 495 15.55 -13.73 -32.90
CA LEU A 495 15.92 -12.32 -32.96
C LEU A 495 14.95 -11.49 -33.81
N ARG A 496 14.51 -12.01 -34.95
CA ARG A 496 13.54 -11.32 -35.81
C ARG A 496 12.26 -10.98 -35.03
N SER A 497 11.75 -11.91 -34.22
CA SER A 497 10.63 -11.68 -33.31
C SER A 497 10.94 -10.58 -32.29
N LYS A 498 12.10 -10.65 -31.61
CA LYS A 498 12.50 -9.63 -30.62
C LYS A 498 12.53 -8.22 -31.20
N VAL A 499 13.09 -8.05 -32.41
CA VAL A 499 13.17 -6.74 -33.06
C VAL A 499 11.78 -6.26 -33.50
N MET A 500 10.91 -7.16 -33.98
CA MET A 500 9.51 -6.80 -34.29
C MET A 500 8.72 -6.40 -33.05
N ASP A 501 8.91 -7.10 -31.93
CA ASP A 501 8.26 -6.76 -30.66
C ASP A 501 8.73 -5.40 -30.14
N TYR A 502 10.04 -5.11 -30.23
CA TYR A 502 10.59 -3.79 -29.95
C TYR A 502 9.92 -2.70 -30.79
N ILE A 503 9.91 -2.87 -32.13
CA ILE A 503 9.28 -1.92 -33.07
C ILE A 503 7.82 -1.66 -32.70
N ARG A 504 7.04 -2.72 -32.47
CA ARG A 504 5.62 -2.60 -32.12
C ARG A 504 5.42 -1.85 -30.80
N ASN A 505 6.23 -2.16 -29.78
CA ASN A 505 6.12 -1.52 -28.47
C ASN A 505 6.51 -0.03 -28.55
N THR A 506 7.57 0.30 -29.30
CA THR A 506 7.99 1.69 -29.52
C THR A 506 6.97 2.49 -30.34
N GLU A 507 6.36 1.88 -31.37
CA GLU A 507 5.27 2.51 -32.13
C GLU A 507 4.05 2.80 -31.27
N ALA A 508 3.63 1.83 -30.45
CA ALA A 508 2.50 2.01 -29.53
C ALA A 508 2.77 3.13 -28.52
N TRP A 509 4.01 3.23 -28.01
CA TRP A 509 4.41 4.32 -27.13
C TRP A 509 4.37 5.69 -27.83
N LEU A 510 4.86 5.78 -29.07
CA LEU A 510 4.81 7.03 -29.87
C LEU A 510 3.37 7.46 -30.18
N GLU A 511 2.48 6.52 -30.51
CA GLU A 511 1.06 6.80 -30.75
C GLU A 511 0.39 7.34 -29.48
N TYR A 512 0.65 6.72 -28.33
CA TYR A 512 0.16 7.16 -27.02
C TYR A 512 0.70 8.54 -26.64
N SER A 513 2.01 8.78 -26.81
CA SER A 513 2.61 10.09 -26.50
C SER A 513 2.02 11.21 -27.38
N ASN A 514 1.75 10.93 -28.65
CA ASN A 514 1.16 11.89 -29.57
C ASN A 514 -0.32 12.16 -29.28
N SER A 515 -1.09 11.18 -28.81
CA SER A 515 -2.48 11.42 -28.40
C SER A 515 -2.54 12.31 -27.16
N GLN A 516 -1.71 12.05 -26.16
CA GLN A 516 -1.61 12.86 -24.93
C GLN A 516 -1.19 14.31 -25.23
N ALA A 517 -0.22 14.52 -26.12
CA ALA A 517 0.22 15.86 -26.51
C ALA A 517 -0.84 16.67 -27.27
N ASN A 518 -1.76 16.00 -27.99
CA ASN A 518 -2.88 16.66 -28.67
C ASN A 518 -4.02 17.00 -27.69
N GLU A 519 -4.33 16.10 -26.75
CA GLU A 519 -5.32 16.36 -25.68
C GLU A 519 -4.92 17.54 -24.79
N ALA A 520 -3.63 17.71 -24.49
CA ALA A 520 -3.14 18.85 -23.70
C ALA A 520 -3.16 20.21 -24.44
N ARG A 521 -3.37 20.21 -25.77
CA ARG A 521 -3.42 21.42 -26.61
C ARG A 521 -4.84 21.88 -26.95
N GLU A 522 -5.84 21.01 -26.79
CA GLU A 522 -7.27 21.32 -26.91
C GLU A 522 -7.84 21.84 -25.60
#